data_AF-A0A8H7Q3G6-F1
#
_entry.id   AF-A0A8H7Q3G6-F1
#
_cell.length_a   1.000
_cell.length_b   1.000
_cell.length_c   1.000
_cell.angle_alpha   90.00
_cell.angle_beta   90.00
_cell.angle_gamma   90.00
#
_symmetry.space_group_name_H-M   'P 1'
#
loop_
_entity.id
_entity.type
_entity.pdbx_description
1 polymer ?
#
loop_
_entity_poly.entity_id
_entity_poly.type
_entity_poly.pdbx_seq_one_letter_code
_entity_poly.pdbx_strand_id
1 'polypeptide(L)'
;MEQHSQGGLDPNALQELESLRIKLQSLQETFNTHLAYLRDPKYPFSWPDLLNKFNMLTAKFASLSEDFYAQMDPNSNSALPKLMLHPGTPTATESETQILSVLLRTKLIPDIERLEEQIRVAVVAEFGEPEATDEQGRAMDEDRVLKKKQEHWSKLVNRHDQLAGQAHDIVNELVTNFRENMFAEAEKQERQRREMASVEPEWKKEGFSNEEVWRKYQLECMASFLSSGRDELQGSDLKRLAQPRPTQATPSQ
;
A
#
# COMPACT_ATOMS: atom_id res chain seq x y z
N MET A 1 -48.44 5.85 -37.98
CA MET A 1 -48.17 6.87 -36.94
C MET A 1 -47.59 6.12 -35.74
N GLU A 2 -46.29 5.92 -35.73
CA GLU A 2 -45.60 5.41 -34.54
C GLU A 2 -44.60 6.48 -34.16
N GLN A 3 -44.98 7.27 -33.16
CA GLN A 3 -44.04 8.18 -32.50
C GLN A 3 -43.02 7.30 -31.79
N HIS A 4 -41.86 7.11 -32.41
CA HIS A 4 -40.67 6.76 -31.63
C HIS A 4 -40.42 7.93 -30.69
N SER A 5 -40.84 7.79 -29.43
CA SER A 5 -40.29 8.56 -28.34
C SER A 5 -38.78 8.31 -28.34
N GLN A 6 -38.02 9.16 -29.03
CA GLN A 6 -36.64 9.42 -28.67
C GLN A 6 -36.68 9.99 -27.25
N GLY A 7 -36.73 9.10 -26.26
CA GLY A 7 -36.41 9.42 -24.89
C GLY A 7 -34.93 9.80 -24.88
N GLY A 8 -34.64 11.09 -25.06
CA GLY A 8 -33.30 11.61 -24.84
C GLY A 8 -32.92 11.26 -23.40
N LEU A 9 -31.82 10.52 -23.25
CA LEU A 9 -31.21 10.33 -21.93
C LEU A 9 -30.93 11.71 -21.33
N ASP A 10 -31.18 11.85 -20.02
CA ASP A 10 -30.81 13.06 -19.29
C ASP A 10 -29.34 13.39 -19.59
N PRO A 11 -29.02 14.61 -20.06
CA PRO A 11 -27.63 14.99 -20.34
C PRO A 11 -26.68 14.73 -19.17
N ASN A 12 -27.18 14.81 -17.93
CA ASN A 12 -26.39 14.48 -16.73
C ASN A 12 -26.06 12.98 -16.66
N ALA A 13 -27.03 12.10 -16.92
CA ALA A 13 -26.83 10.65 -16.96
C ALA A 13 -25.81 10.25 -18.04
N LEU A 14 -25.89 10.91 -19.21
CA LEU A 14 -24.96 10.67 -20.31
C LEU A 14 -23.53 11.08 -19.96
N GLN A 15 -23.36 12.22 -19.29
CA GLN A 15 -22.07 12.68 -18.81
C GLN A 15 -21.48 11.76 -17.74
N GLU A 16 -22.30 11.28 -16.80
CA GLU A 16 -21.91 10.32 -15.77
C GLU A 16 -21.44 8.99 -16.39
N LEU A 17 -22.22 8.45 -17.34
CA LEU A 17 -21.87 7.22 -18.07
C LEU A 17 -20.59 7.37 -18.89
N GLU A 18 -20.40 8.50 -19.58
CA GLU A 18 -19.19 8.73 -20.38
C GLU A 18 -17.95 8.85 -19.48
N SER A 19 -18.06 9.49 -18.30
CA SER A 19 -16.98 9.54 -17.31
C SER A 19 -16.58 8.14 -16.83
N LEU A 20 -17.57 7.31 -16.45
CA LEU A 20 -17.33 5.92 -16.03
C LEU A 20 -16.71 5.10 -17.17
N ARG A 21 -17.20 5.28 -18.41
CA ARG A 21 -16.68 4.60 -19.60
C ARG A 21 -15.21 4.89 -19.82
N ILE A 22 -14.79 6.16 -19.76
CA ILE A 22 -13.39 6.56 -19.95
C ILE A 22 -12.50 5.91 -18.89
N LYS A 23 -12.93 5.92 -17.62
CA LYS A 23 -12.19 5.29 -16.51
C LYS A 23 -12.10 3.77 -16.68
N LEU A 24 -13.20 3.11 -17.07
CA LEU A 24 -13.24 1.67 -17.33
C LEU A 24 -12.35 1.27 -18.50
N GLN A 25 -12.36 2.05 -19.58
CA GLN A 25 -11.46 1.84 -20.72
C GLN A 25 -9.99 1.98 -20.30
N SER A 26 -9.65 3.01 -19.52
CA SER A 26 -8.28 3.19 -19.02
C SER A 26 -7.83 2.03 -18.12
N LEU A 27 -8.72 1.49 -17.29
CA LEU A 27 -8.44 0.30 -16.48
C LEU A 27 -8.23 -0.94 -17.36
N GLN A 28 -9.07 -1.13 -18.36
CA GLN A 28 -8.96 -2.24 -19.32
C GLN A 28 -7.63 -2.19 -20.10
N GLU A 29 -7.24 -1.02 -20.60
CA GLU A 29 -5.97 -0.82 -21.32
C GLU A 29 -4.76 -1.14 -20.42
N THR A 30 -4.81 -0.71 -19.17
CA THR A 30 -3.77 -1.01 -18.16
C THR A 30 -3.70 -2.52 -17.91
N PHE A 31 -4.85 -3.18 -17.73
CA PHE A 31 -4.94 -4.61 -17.50
C PHE A 31 -4.40 -5.42 -18.69
N ASN A 32 -4.78 -5.05 -19.92
CA ASN A 32 -4.29 -5.70 -21.13
C ASN A 32 -2.77 -5.56 -21.28
N THR A 33 -2.23 -4.37 -20.99
CA THR A 33 -0.78 -4.11 -21.02
C THR A 33 -0.05 -4.97 -19.99
N HIS A 34 -0.60 -5.09 -18.78
CA HIS A 34 -0.04 -5.94 -17.72
C HIS A 34 -0.13 -7.42 -18.06
N LEU A 35 -1.24 -7.89 -18.64
CA LEU A 35 -1.36 -9.27 -19.11
C LEU A 35 -0.37 -9.58 -20.23
N ALA A 36 -0.18 -8.65 -21.18
CA ALA A 36 0.82 -8.81 -22.24
C ALA A 36 2.23 -8.93 -21.65
N TYR A 37 2.56 -8.10 -20.65
CA TYR A 37 3.82 -8.19 -19.91
C TYR A 37 3.99 -9.54 -19.19
N LEU A 38 2.96 -10.04 -18.50
CA LEU A 38 3.02 -11.31 -17.78
C LEU A 38 3.10 -12.53 -18.71
N ARG A 39 2.61 -12.40 -19.94
CA ARG A 39 2.65 -13.47 -20.95
C ARG A 39 3.95 -13.49 -21.74
N ASP A 40 4.79 -12.44 -21.69
CA ASP A 40 6.07 -12.43 -22.39
C ASP A 40 7.10 -13.30 -21.66
N PRO A 41 7.51 -14.46 -22.22
CA PRO A 41 8.45 -15.35 -21.57
C PRO A 41 9.89 -14.81 -21.58
N LYS A 42 10.17 -13.68 -22.27
CA LYS A 42 11.53 -13.17 -22.46
C LYS A 42 12.11 -12.43 -21.26
N TYR A 43 11.29 -12.01 -20.30
CA TYR A 43 11.75 -11.19 -19.18
C TYR A 43 11.43 -11.85 -17.84
N PRO A 44 12.44 -12.25 -17.04
CA PRO A 44 12.19 -12.61 -15.64
C PRO A 44 11.68 -11.36 -14.92
N PHE A 45 10.46 -11.43 -14.40
CA PHE A 45 9.85 -10.31 -13.69
C PHE A 45 10.58 -10.06 -12.37
N SER A 46 10.75 -8.79 -12.03
CA SER A 46 11.20 -8.39 -10.70
C SER A 46 9.98 -8.11 -9.83
N TRP A 47 10.04 -8.50 -8.55
CA TRP A 47 8.97 -8.22 -7.59
C TRP A 47 8.61 -6.72 -7.51
N PRO A 48 9.57 -5.77 -7.50
CA PRO A 48 9.25 -4.35 -7.50
C PRO A 48 8.46 -3.89 -8.74
N ASP A 49 8.79 -4.41 -9.93
CA ASP A 49 8.06 -4.05 -11.15
C ASP A 49 6.63 -4.61 -11.14
N LEU A 50 6.47 -5.85 -10.67
CA LEU A 50 5.15 -6.46 -10.49
C LEU A 50 4.29 -5.68 -9.48
N LEU A 51 4.88 -5.32 -8.34
CA LEU A 51 4.21 -4.53 -7.30
C LEU A 51 3.79 -3.15 -7.83
N ASN A 52 4.66 -2.47 -8.59
CA ASN A 52 4.32 -1.19 -9.19
C ASN A 52 3.13 -1.30 -10.16
N LYS A 53 3.10 -2.37 -10.99
CA LYS A 53 1.97 -2.67 -11.88
C LYS A 53 0.67 -2.94 -11.10
N PHE A 54 0.73 -3.68 -10.00
CA PHE A 54 -0.42 -3.88 -9.12
C PHE A 54 -0.89 -2.57 -8.49
N ASN A 55 0.02 -1.74 -7.96
CA ASN A 55 -0.33 -0.46 -7.37
C ASN A 55 -1.03 0.48 -8.37
N MET A 56 -0.58 0.50 -9.63
CA MET A 56 -1.27 1.25 -10.70
C MET A 56 -2.69 0.74 -10.96
N LEU A 57 -2.89 -0.59 -10.97
CA LEU A 57 -4.23 -1.18 -11.11
C LEU A 57 -5.12 -0.84 -9.91
N THR A 58 -4.60 -1.00 -8.69
CA THR A 58 -5.32 -0.67 -7.45
C THR A 58 -5.74 0.80 -7.44
N ALA A 59 -4.85 1.73 -7.81
CA ALA A 59 -5.17 3.15 -7.85
C ALA A 59 -6.27 3.48 -8.87
N LYS A 60 -6.20 2.90 -10.08
CA LYS A 60 -7.24 3.10 -11.11
C LYS A 60 -8.58 2.47 -10.70
N PHE A 61 -8.55 1.28 -10.10
CA PHE A 61 -9.74 0.61 -9.59
C PHE A 61 -10.39 1.38 -8.43
N ALA A 62 -9.60 1.88 -7.48
CA ALA A 62 -10.09 2.70 -6.38
C ALA A 62 -10.77 3.98 -6.89
N SER A 63 -10.13 4.68 -7.84
CA SER A 63 -10.71 5.89 -8.44
C SER A 63 -11.97 5.62 -9.27
N LEU A 64 -12.11 4.44 -9.88
CA LEU A 64 -13.35 4.05 -10.55
C LEU A 64 -14.44 3.70 -9.54
N SER A 65 -14.08 2.99 -8.47
CA SER A 65 -15.01 2.55 -7.44
C SER A 65 -15.58 3.74 -6.67
N GLU A 66 -14.76 4.72 -6.32
CA GLU A 66 -15.19 5.95 -5.64
C GLU A 66 -16.25 6.71 -6.45
N ASP A 67 -15.99 6.97 -7.75
CA ASP A 67 -16.96 7.59 -8.65
C ASP A 67 -18.24 6.76 -8.79
N PHE A 68 -18.09 5.44 -8.95
CA PHE A 68 -19.23 4.55 -9.13
C PHE A 68 -20.12 4.53 -7.88
N TYR A 69 -19.55 4.41 -6.69
CA TYR A 69 -20.32 4.44 -5.44
C TYR A 69 -20.92 5.82 -5.16
N ALA A 70 -20.20 6.90 -5.46
CA ALA A 70 -20.73 8.27 -5.34
C ALA A 70 -21.95 8.50 -6.24
N GLN A 71 -21.97 7.91 -7.44
CA GLN A 71 -23.09 7.96 -8.38
C GLN A 71 -24.19 6.95 -8.04
N MET A 72 -23.87 5.85 -7.35
CA MET A 72 -24.85 4.82 -6.97
C MET A 72 -25.50 5.05 -5.61
N ASP A 73 -25.03 6.01 -4.82
CA ASP A 73 -25.64 6.36 -3.53
C ASP A 73 -27.09 6.84 -3.74
N PRO A 74 -28.10 6.23 -3.09
CA PRO A 74 -29.49 6.67 -3.19
C PRO A 74 -29.74 8.10 -2.69
N ASN A 75 -28.82 8.66 -1.90
CA ASN A 75 -28.86 10.06 -1.45
C ASN A 75 -28.19 11.03 -2.43
N SER A 76 -27.54 10.52 -3.48
CA SER A 76 -26.93 11.35 -4.52
C SER A 76 -27.99 11.87 -5.50
N ASN A 77 -27.68 12.99 -6.15
CA ASN A 77 -28.49 13.52 -7.25
C ASN A 77 -28.23 12.78 -8.58
N SER A 78 -27.53 11.64 -8.56
CA SER A 78 -27.21 10.90 -9.78
C SER A 78 -28.47 10.32 -10.42
N ALA A 79 -28.41 10.25 -11.75
CA ALA A 79 -29.45 9.65 -12.57
C ALA A 79 -29.24 8.14 -12.78
N LEU A 80 -28.05 7.60 -12.48
CA LEU A 80 -27.71 6.19 -12.77
C LEU A 80 -28.57 5.16 -12.03
N PRO A 81 -28.85 5.29 -10.71
CA PRO A 81 -29.66 4.29 -10.00
C PRO A 81 -31.10 4.18 -10.53
N LYS A 82 -31.58 5.23 -11.20
CA LYS A 82 -32.94 5.33 -11.75
C LYS A 82 -33.01 4.87 -13.20
N LEU A 83 -31.87 4.59 -13.83
CA LEU A 83 -31.78 4.20 -15.22
C LEU A 83 -31.91 2.68 -15.37
N MET A 84 -32.86 2.23 -16.18
CA MET A 84 -32.99 0.83 -16.58
C MET A 84 -32.51 0.66 -18.02
N LEU A 85 -31.55 -0.23 -18.21
CA LEU A 85 -31.02 -0.56 -19.54
C LEU A 85 -31.85 -1.67 -20.18
N HIS A 86 -32.31 -1.44 -21.41
CA HIS A 86 -32.92 -2.47 -22.24
C HIS A 86 -32.46 -2.33 -23.70
N PRO A 87 -32.47 -3.40 -24.48
CA PRO A 87 -32.19 -3.32 -25.91
C PRO A 87 -33.18 -2.37 -26.60
N GLY A 88 -32.68 -1.45 -27.44
CA GLY A 88 -33.51 -0.49 -28.16
C GLY A 88 -34.35 -1.14 -29.27
N THR A 89 -33.89 -2.27 -29.79
CA THR A 89 -34.63 -3.12 -30.74
C THR A 89 -34.76 -4.53 -30.15
N PRO A 90 -35.92 -5.19 -30.31
CA PRO A 90 -36.05 -6.60 -29.93
C PRO A 90 -35.05 -7.45 -30.72
N THR A 91 -34.46 -8.44 -30.05
CA THR A 91 -33.48 -9.35 -30.66
C THR A 91 -34.14 -10.17 -31.76
N ALA A 92 -33.52 -10.23 -32.94
CA ALA A 92 -34.06 -10.95 -34.09
C ALA A 92 -33.63 -12.43 -34.09
N THR A 93 -32.50 -12.73 -33.44
CA THR A 93 -31.92 -14.08 -33.40
C THR A 93 -31.67 -14.55 -31.98
N GLU A 94 -31.73 -15.87 -31.78
CA GLU A 94 -31.37 -16.50 -30.49
C GLU A 94 -29.92 -16.19 -30.08
N SER A 95 -29.00 -16.08 -31.04
CA SER A 95 -27.61 -15.69 -30.79
C SER A 95 -27.49 -14.27 -30.22
N GLU A 96 -28.26 -13.32 -30.73
CA GLU A 96 -28.28 -11.94 -30.19
C GLU A 96 -28.86 -11.93 -28.78
N THR A 97 -29.93 -12.70 -28.54
CA THR A 97 -30.50 -12.88 -27.21
C THR A 97 -29.47 -13.42 -26.23
N GLN A 98 -28.70 -14.44 -26.63
CA GLN A 98 -27.66 -15.02 -25.78
C GLN A 98 -26.54 -14.01 -25.47
N ILE A 99 -26.03 -13.29 -26.48
CA ILE A 99 -24.98 -12.28 -26.28
C ILE A 99 -25.46 -11.17 -25.34
N LEU A 100 -26.65 -10.61 -25.57
CA LEU A 100 -27.21 -9.55 -24.73
C LEU A 100 -27.49 -10.04 -23.30
N SER A 101 -27.90 -11.30 -23.13
CA SER A 101 -28.09 -11.88 -21.79
C SER A 101 -26.79 -11.93 -20.98
N VAL A 102 -25.65 -12.10 -21.65
CA VAL A 102 -24.33 -12.08 -21.02
C VAL A 102 -23.88 -10.65 -20.75
N LEU A 103 -24.06 -9.73 -21.70
CA LEU A 103 -23.64 -8.32 -21.55
C LEU A 103 -24.44 -7.56 -20.49
N LEU A 104 -25.74 -7.85 -20.36
CA LEU A 104 -26.64 -7.24 -19.37
C LEU A 104 -26.75 -8.05 -18.08
N ARG A 105 -25.89 -9.06 -17.89
CA ARG A 105 -25.91 -9.90 -16.70
C ARG A 105 -25.51 -9.08 -15.47
N THR A 106 -26.38 -9.08 -14.47
CA THR A 106 -26.11 -8.52 -13.13
C THR A 106 -25.73 -9.58 -12.10
N LYS A 107 -25.93 -10.88 -12.42
CA LYS A 107 -25.58 -11.98 -11.52
C LYS A 107 -24.07 -12.06 -11.33
N LEU A 108 -23.64 -12.14 -10.08
CA LEU A 108 -22.25 -12.32 -9.66
C LEU A 108 -21.59 -13.53 -10.35
N ILE A 109 -20.26 -13.50 -10.40
CA ILE A 109 -19.48 -14.66 -10.84
C ILE A 109 -19.48 -15.73 -9.74
N PRO A 110 -19.47 -17.03 -10.08
CA PRO A 110 -19.65 -18.12 -9.11
C PRO A 110 -18.65 -18.12 -7.95
N ASP A 111 -17.41 -17.72 -8.21
CA ASP A 111 -16.36 -17.67 -7.18
C ASP A 111 -16.65 -16.62 -6.09
N ILE A 112 -17.24 -15.49 -6.48
CA ILE A 112 -17.65 -14.43 -5.54
C ILE A 112 -18.88 -14.91 -4.75
N GLU A 113 -19.87 -15.52 -5.40
CA GLU A 113 -21.04 -16.08 -4.71
C GLU A 113 -20.64 -17.10 -3.63
N ARG A 114 -19.67 -17.96 -3.96
CA ARG A 114 -19.13 -18.93 -3.00
C ARG A 114 -18.41 -18.25 -1.85
N LEU A 115 -17.64 -17.19 -2.11
CA LEU A 115 -16.94 -16.44 -1.08
C LEU A 115 -17.92 -15.73 -0.13
N GLU A 116 -18.96 -15.09 -0.68
CA GLU A 116 -20.01 -14.45 0.12
C GLU A 116 -20.73 -15.43 1.04
N GLU A 117 -21.05 -16.63 0.54
CA GLU A 117 -21.68 -17.66 1.36
C GLU A 117 -20.74 -18.16 2.47
N GLN A 118 -19.46 -18.34 2.17
CA GLN A 118 -18.46 -18.72 3.18
C GLN A 118 -18.33 -17.67 4.28
N ILE A 119 -18.29 -16.38 3.92
CA ILE A 119 -18.23 -15.27 4.87
C ILE A 119 -19.51 -15.24 5.72
N ARG A 120 -20.69 -15.38 5.09
CA ARG A 120 -21.97 -15.42 5.80
C ARG A 120 -22.01 -16.53 6.84
N VAL A 121 -21.61 -17.75 6.47
CA VAL A 121 -21.57 -18.90 7.39
C VAL A 121 -20.59 -18.65 8.54
N ALA A 122 -19.40 -18.11 8.25
CA ALA A 122 -18.40 -17.81 9.27
C ALA A 122 -18.92 -16.77 10.28
N VAL A 123 -19.56 -15.70 9.78
CA VAL A 123 -20.14 -14.65 10.60
C VAL A 123 -21.25 -15.18 11.51
N VAL A 124 -22.15 -16.01 10.97
CA VAL A 124 -23.22 -16.63 11.76
C VAL A 124 -22.66 -17.56 12.83
N ALA A 125 -21.59 -18.29 12.54
CA ALA A 125 -20.93 -19.17 13.50
C ALA A 125 -20.26 -18.40 14.65
N GLU A 126 -19.68 -17.23 14.38
CA GLU A 126 -18.95 -16.43 15.38
C GLU A 126 -19.88 -15.56 16.25
N PHE A 127 -20.90 -14.94 15.64
CA PHE A 127 -21.75 -13.96 16.32
C PHE A 127 -23.15 -14.48 16.66
N GLY A 128 -23.52 -15.66 16.15
CA GLY A 128 -24.87 -16.20 16.23
C GLY A 128 -25.83 -15.52 15.26
N GLU A 129 -26.89 -16.23 14.84
CA GLU A 129 -28.03 -15.58 14.20
C GLU A 129 -28.82 -14.81 15.29
N PRO A 130 -29.19 -13.54 15.08
CA PRO A 130 -30.14 -12.88 15.97
C PRO A 130 -31.45 -13.66 15.92
N GLU A 131 -31.94 -14.07 17.10
CA GLU A 131 -33.02 -15.04 17.22
C GLU A 131 -34.27 -14.64 16.42
N ALA A 132 -34.81 -15.60 15.66
CA ALA A 132 -36.08 -15.46 14.94
C ALA A 132 -37.31 -15.53 15.87
N THR A 133 -37.08 -15.65 17.17
CA THR A 133 -38.09 -15.70 18.22
C THR A 133 -38.05 -14.42 19.05
N ASP A 134 -39.22 -13.85 19.33
CA ASP A 134 -39.34 -12.77 20.33
C ASP A 134 -39.05 -13.31 21.74
N GLU A 135 -38.84 -12.43 22.72
CA GLU A 135 -38.59 -12.77 24.15
C GLU A 135 -39.65 -13.69 24.78
N GLN A 136 -40.82 -13.84 24.14
CA GLN A 136 -41.89 -14.76 24.54
C GLN A 136 -41.96 -16.06 23.69
N GLY A 137 -40.94 -16.38 22.91
CA GLY A 137 -40.84 -17.62 22.12
C GLY A 137 -41.78 -17.70 20.92
N ARG A 138 -42.33 -16.57 20.46
CA ARG A 138 -43.20 -16.51 19.26
C ARG A 138 -42.34 -16.27 18.03
N ALA A 139 -42.66 -16.95 16.93
CA ALA A 139 -42.06 -16.69 15.63
C ALA A 139 -42.30 -15.22 15.26
N MET A 140 -41.23 -14.47 15.06
CA MET A 140 -41.31 -13.11 14.58
C MET A 140 -41.64 -13.09 13.09
N ASP A 141 -42.34 -12.03 12.68
CA ASP A 141 -42.51 -11.68 11.28
C ASP A 141 -41.15 -11.46 10.60
N GLU A 142 -40.99 -11.96 9.37
CA GLU A 142 -39.70 -11.98 8.65
C GLU A 142 -39.14 -10.56 8.49
N ASP A 143 -40.00 -9.58 8.20
CA ASP A 143 -39.62 -8.16 8.09
C ASP A 143 -39.07 -7.60 9.41
N ARG A 144 -39.59 -8.05 10.56
CA ARG A 144 -39.11 -7.62 11.87
C ARG A 144 -37.76 -8.24 12.20
N VAL A 145 -37.55 -9.51 11.84
CA VAL A 145 -36.25 -10.20 11.98
C VAL A 145 -35.20 -9.49 11.12
N LEU A 146 -35.53 -9.20 9.86
CA LEU A 146 -34.65 -8.47 8.94
C LEU A 146 -34.29 -7.08 9.46
N LYS A 147 -35.26 -6.34 10.01
CA LYS A 147 -34.99 -5.03 10.61
C LYS A 147 -34.09 -5.12 11.84
N LYS A 148 -34.33 -6.07 12.75
CA LYS A 148 -33.44 -6.31 13.91
C LYS A 148 -32.02 -6.70 13.46
N LYS A 149 -31.89 -7.55 12.43
CA LYS A 149 -30.61 -7.90 11.79
C LYS A 149 -29.90 -6.64 11.27
N GLN A 150 -30.61 -5.82 10.49
CA GLN A 150 -30.06 -4.58 9.94
C GLN A 150 -29.60 -3.61 11.02
N GLU A 151 -30.40 -3.41 12.08
CA GLU A 151 -30.05 -2.54 13.19
C GLU A 151 -28.81 -3.04 13.96
N HIS A 152 -28.70 -4.35 14.17
CA HIS A 152 -27.53 -4.96 14.80
C HIS A 152 -26.25 -4.71 13.98
N TRP A 153 -26.29 -5.01 12.68
CA TRP A 153 -25.16 -4.78 11.77
C TRP A 153 -24.80 -3.31 11.65
N SER A 154 -25.79 -2.42 11.53
CA SER A 154 -25.57 -0.98 11.47
C SER A 154 -24.87 -0.45 12.73
N LYS A 155 -25.25 -0.93 13.92
CA LYS A 155 -24.56 -0.57 15.18
C LYS A 155 -23.12 -1.05 15.20
N LEU A 156 -22.86 -2.28 14.75
CA LEU A 156 -21.52 -2.84 14.72
C LEU A 156 -20.61 -2.08 13.75
N VAL A 157 -21.11 -1.78 12.55
CA VAL A 157 -20.42 -0.96 11.54
C VAL A 157 -20.12 0.43 12.09
N ASN A 158 -21.12 1.13 12.64
CA ASN A 158 -20.92 2.48 13.20
C ASN A 158 -19.86 2.48 14.31
N ARG A 159 -19.83 1.46 15.16
CA ARG A 159 -18.80 1.33 16.21
C ARG A 159 -17.42 1.08 15.61
N HIS A 160 -17.32 0.21 14.61
CA HIS A 160 -16.07 -0.04 13.92
C HIS A 160 -15.55 1.23 13.24
N ASP A 161 -16.41 1.96 12.54
CA ASP A 161 -16.03 3.18 11.82
C ASP A 161 -15.58 4.28 12.78
N GLN A 162 -16.21 4.41 13.95
CA GLN A 162 -15.74 5.31 15.00
C GLN A 162 -14.34 4.92 15.50
N LEU A 163 -14.09 3.64 15.75
CA LEU A 163 -12.78 3.16 16.19
C LEU A 163 -11.71 3.35 15.11
N ALA A 164 -12.04 3.08 13.84
CA ALA A 164 -11.15 3.29 12.71
C ALA A 164 -10.83 4.78 12.52
N GLY A 165 -11.81 5.66 12.68
CA GLY A 165 -11.63 7.11 12.67
C GLY A 165 -10.68 7.58 13.78
N GLN A 166 -10.92 7.13 15.02
CA GLN A 166 -10.03 7.45 16.15
C GLN A 166 -8.59 6.94 15.92
N ALA A 167 -8.44 5.72 15.40
CA ALA A 167 -7.13 5.18 15.08
C ALA A 167 -6.43 5.98 13.99
N HIS A 168 -7.17 6.43 12.97
CA HIS A 168 -6.67 7.32 11.93
C HIS A 168 -6.16 8.64 12.52
N ASP A 169 -6.94 9.28 13.39
CA ASP A 169 -6.57 10.54 14.03
C ASP A 169 -5.30 10.41 14.88
N ILE A 170 -5.19 9.33 15.66
CA ILE A 170 -3.99 9.04 16.46
C ILE A 170 -2.76 8.85 15.57
N VAL A 171 -2.89 8.08 14.49
CA VAL A 171 -1.78 7.86 13.55
C VAL A 171 -1.42 9.15 12.84
N ASN A 172 -2.41 9.96 12.46
CA ASN A 172 -2.17 11.23 11.80
C ASN A 172 -1.43 12.20 12.73
N GLU A 173 -1.87 12.32 13.99
CA GLU A 173 -1.18 13.11 15.03
C GLU A 173 0.26 12.63 15.23
N LEU A 174 0.47 11.32 15.31
CA LEU A 174 1.80 10.74 15.45
C LEU A 174 2.66 11.04 14.22
N VAL A 175 2.13 10.89 13.00
CA VAL A 175 2.86 11.21 11.77
C VAL A 175 3.19 12.70 11.72
N THR A 176 2.26 13.60 12.05
CA THR A 176 2.55 15.05 12.03
C THR A 176 3.60 15.43 13.06
N ASN A 177 3.50 14.91 14.29
CA ASN A 177 4.40 15.25 15.39
C ASN A 177 5.80 14.63 15.20
N PHE A 178 5.88 13.42 14.65
CA PHE A 178 7.16 12.74 14.43
C PHE A 178 7.80 13.06 13.08
N ARG A 179 7.05 13.51 12.06
CA ARG A 179 7.63 13.83 10.75
C ARG A 179 8.64 14.97 10.86
N GLU A 180 8.35 16.01 11.63
CA GLU A 180 9.29 17.11 11.85
C GLU A 180 10.56 16.64 12.58
N ASN A 181 10.40 15.77 13.58
CA ASN A 181 11.53 15.20 14.32
C ASN A 181 12.36 14.22 13.48
N MET A 182 11.72 13.38 12.65
CA MET A 182 12.42 12.42 11.78
C MET A 182 13.29 13.12 10.73
N PHE A 183 12.80 14.19 10.12
CA PHE A 183 13.62 14.96 9.17
C PHE A 183 14.76 15.69 9.87
N ALA A 184 14.50 16.30 11.03
CA ALA A 184 15.55 16.96 11.82
C ALA A 184 16.63 15.98 12.29
N GLU A 185 16.25 14.76 12.66
CA GLU A 185 17.16 13.72 13.12
C GLU A 185 17.98 13.11 11.97
N ALA A 186 17.36 12.91 10.81
CA ALA A 186 18.06 12.51 9.57
C ALA A 186 19.06 13.58 9.11
N GLU A 187 18.67 14.86 9.18
CA GLU A 187 19.56 15.99 8.83
C GLU A 187 20.72 16.12 9.83
N LYS A 188 20.45 15.93 11.13
CA LYS A 188 21.49 15.88 12.17
C LYS A 188 22.46 14.73 11.96
N GLN A 189 21.98 13.55 11.58
CA GLN A 189 22.82 12.38 11.30
C GLN A 189 23.69 12.58 10.06
N GLU A 190 23.15 13.18 9.01
CA GLU A 190 23.90 13.55 7.80
C GLU A 190 24.95 14.63 8.09
N ARG A 191 24.61 15.61 8.93
CA ARG A 191 25.55 16.63 9.40
C ARG A 191 26.69 16.01 10.23
N GLN A 192 26.38 15.12 11.15
CA GLN A 192 27.39 14.36 11.91
C GLN A 192 28.27 13.49 11.01
N ARG A 193 27.72 12.86 9.98
CA ARG A 193 28.51 12.12 8.98
C ARG A 193 29.47 13.01 8.22
N ARG A 194 29.04 14.20 7.80
CA ARG A 194 29.89 15.20 7.13
C ARG A 194 30.96 15.76 8.05
N GLU A 195 30.61 16.03 9.31
CA GLU A 195 31.54 16.48 10.33
C GLU A 195 32.59 15.39 10.63
N MET A 196 32.20 14.12 10.77
CA MET A 196 33.15 12.99 10.91
C MET A 196 34.02 12.79 9.67
N ALA A 197 33.47 12.98 8.46
CA ALA A 197 34.25 12.90 7.21
C ALA A 197 35.23 14.08 7.04
N SER A 198 34.98 15.20 7.73
CA SER A 198 35.85 16.38 7.77
C SER A 198 37.00 16.26 8.79
N VAL A 199 36.95 15.30 9.72
CA VAL A 199 38.04 15.08 10.67
C VAL A 199 39.16 14.34 9.94
N GLU A 200 40.34 14.96 9.86
CA GLU A 200 41.54 14.29 9.35
C GLU A 200 41.70 12.93 10.06
N PRO A 201 41.87 11.83 9.31
CA PRO A 201 41.86 10.50 9.88
C PRO A 201 43.00 10.34 10.89
N GLU A 202 42.68 9.80 12.06
CA GLU A 202 43.54 9.78 13.25
C GLU A 202 44.94 9.18 13.00
N TRP A 203 45.04 8.19 12.11
CA TRP A 203 46.31 7.59 11.72
C TRP A 203 47.29 8.58 11.08
N LYS A 204 46.80 9.59 10.35
CA LYS A 204 47.64 10.65 9.78
C LYS A 204 48.17 11.60 10.85
N LYS A 205 47.35 11.91 11.86
CA LYS A 205 47.75 12.78 13.00
C LYS A 205 48.82 12.12 13.85
N GLU A 206 48.75 10.80 14.01
CA GLU A 206 49.75 10.02 14.73
C GLU A 206 51.00 9.67 13.91
N GLY A 207 51.08 10.16 12.66
CA GLY A 207 52.25 10.02 11.79
C GLY A 207 52.39 8.65 11.13
N PHE A 208 51.34 7.83 11.10
CA PHE A 208 51.37 6.55 10.40
C PHE A 208 51.26 6.73 8.89
N SER A 209 51.96 5.87 8.14
CA SER A 209 51.99 5.92 6.67
C SER A 209 50.74 5.34 6.01
N ASN A 210 50.04 4.42 6.67
CA ASN A 210 48.84 3.78 6.15
C ASN A 210 47.89 3.34 7.28
N GLU A 211 46.59 3.31 7.00
CA GLU A 211 45.53 2.97 7.97
C GLU A 211 45.67 1.54 8.49
N GLU A 212 46.09 0.59 7.66
CA GLU A 212 46.29 -0.81 8.05
C GLU A 212 47.38 -1.00 9.11
N VAL A 213 48.44 -0.18 9.05
CA VAL A 213 49.55 -0.23 10.01
C VAL A 213 49.10 0.32 11.35
N TRP A 214 48.30 1.39 11.33
CA TRP A 214 47.69 1.98 12.51
C TRP A 214 46.70 1.01 13.18
N ARG A 215 45.80 0.37 12.42
CA ARG A 215 44.88 -0.64 12.96
C ARG A 215 45.61 -1.83 13.60
N LYS A 216 46.71 -2.29 12.99
CA LYS A 216 47.56 -3.34 13.57
C LYS A 216 48.21 -2.89 14.88
N TYR A 217 48.71 -1.65 14.94
CA TYR A 217 49.24 -1.07 16.17
C TYR A 217 48.16 -0.93 17.26
N GLN A 218 46.95 -0.49 16.92
CA GLN A 218 45.83 -0.43 17.87
C GLN A 218 45.49 -1.80 18.46
N LEU A 219 45.45 -2.84 17.62
CA LEU A 219 45.22 -4.21 18.07
C LEU A 219 46.35 -4.71 19.00
N GLU A 220 47.60 -4.34 18.72
CA GLU A 220 48.76 -4.66 19.55
C GLU A 220 48.66 -3.95 20.92
N CYS A 221 48.29 -2.67 20.94
CA CYS A 221 48.03 -1.92 22.17
C CYS A 221 46.87 -2.52 22.97
N MET A 222 45.75 -2.88 22.32
CA MET A 222 44.62 -3.53 22.99
C MET A 222 45.01 -4.88 23.60
N ALA A 223 45.78 -5.70 22.88
CA ALA A 223 46.27 -6.98 23.38
C ALA A 223 47.23 -6.81 24.56
N SER A 224 48.08 -5.79 24.53
CA SER A 224 48.97 -5.42 25.64
C SER A 224 48.23 -4.85 26.84
N PHE A 225 47.18 -4.05 26.61
CA PHE A 225 46.34 -3.53 27.67
C PHE A 225 45.61 -4.66 28.40
N LEU A 226 45.00 -5.59 27.64
CA LEU A 226 44.31 -6.74 28.21
C LEU A 226 45.24 -7.72 28.94
N SER A 227 46.51 -7.80 28.54
CA SER A 227 47.48 -8.71 29.16
C SER A 227 48.32 -8.09 30.28
N SER A 228 48.59 -6.78 30.24
CA SER A 228 49.53 -6.11 31.15
C SER A 228 49.04 -4.79 31.74
N GLY A 229 47.83 -4.33 31.39
CA GLY A 229 47.23 -3.09 31.90
C GLY A 229 47.90 -1.80 31.41
N ARG A 230 48.72 -1.87 30.37
CA ARG A 230 49.45 -0.72 29.80
C ARG A 230 48.83 -0.27 28.49
N ASP A 231 48.47 1.01 28.40
CA ASP A 231 47.81 1.63 27.24
C ASP A 231 48.73 1.86 26.05
N GLU A 232 50.04 1.98 26.26
CA GLU A 232 51.01 2.20 25.16
C GLU A 232 52.13 1.16 25.14
N LEU A 233 52.38 0.61 23.95
CA LEU A 233 53.55 -0.21 23.69
C LEU A 233 54.78 0.68 23.43
N GLN A 234 55.57 0.94 24.47
CA GLN A 234 56.87 1.58 24.29
C GLN A 234 57.81 0.66 23.50
N GLY A 235 58.07 1.01 22.24
CA GLY A 235 59.01 0.30 21.36
C GLY A 235 58.39 -0.58 20.28
N SER A 236 57.08 -0.48 20.00
CA SER A 236 56.47 -1.18 18.86
C SER A 236 57.20 -0.84 17.55
N ASP A 237 57.61 -1.87 16.82
CA ASP A 237 58.28 -1.73 15.53
C ASP A 237 57.39 -1.01 14.51
N LEU A 238 56.06 -1.13 14.65
CA LEU A 238 55.09 -0.45 13.78
C LEU A 238 55.09 1.07 13.98
N LYS A 239 55.26 1.55 15.22
CA LYS A 239 55.37 2.99 15.53
C LYS A 239 56.76 3.54 15.14
N ARG A 240 57.81 2.71 15.22
CA ARG A 240 59.18 3.07 14.79
C ARG A 240 59.33 3.16 13.27
N LEU A 241 58.61 2.32 12.52
CA LEU A 241 58.58 2.37 11.06
C LEU A 241 57.77 3.57 10.53
N ALA A 242 56.86 4.11 11.33
CA ALA A 242 56.07 5.29 11.02
C ALA A 242 56.84 6.61 11.24
N GLN A 243 57.79 6.66 12.19
CA GLN A 243 58.59 7.86 12.46
C GLN A 243 59.76 8.02 11.48
N PRO A 244 59.97 9.21 10.89
CA PRO A 244 61.15 9.45 10.07
C PRO A 244 62.42 9.32 10.93
N ARG A 245 63.37 8.50 10.48
CA ARG A 245 64.66 8.30 11.18
C ARG A 245 65.36 9.67 11.35
N PRO A 246 65.90 9.98 12.54
CA PRO A 246 66.79 11.13 12.66
C PRO A 246 68.03 10.89 11.80
N THR A 247 68.31 11.85 10.91
CA THR A 247 69.49 11.92 10.06
C THR A 247 70.74 11.77 10.92
N GLN A 248 71.48 10.68 10.73
CA GLN A 248 72.80 10.52 11.34
C GLN A 248 73.74 11.58 10.77
N ALA A 249 74.29 12.42 11.65
CA ALA A 249 75.34 13.37 11.33
C ALA A 249 76.60 12.61 10.89
N THR A 250 77.03 12.86 9.66
CA THR A 250 78.35 12.45 9.15
C THR A 250 79.44 13.26 9.85
N PRO A 251 80.52 12.64 10.39
CA PRO A 251 81.65 13.39 10.94
C PRO A 251 82.50 13.96 9.79
N SER A 252 82.74 15.26 9.83
CA SER A 252 83.69 15.95 8.95
C SER A 252 85.12 15.50 9.28
N GLN A 253 85.84 15.01 8.27
CA GLN A 253 87.30 15.11 8.21
C GLN A 253 87.68 16.37 7.43
#